data_AF-A0A198UGW8-F1
#
_entry.id   AF-A0A198UGW8-F1
#
_cell.length_a   1.000
_cell.length_b   1.000
_cell.length_c   1.000
_cell.angle_alpha   90.00
_cell.angle_beta   90.00
_cell.angle_gamma   90.00
#
_symmetry.space_group_name_H-M   'P 1'
#
loop_
_entity.id
_entity.type
_entity.pdbx_description
1 polymer ?
#
loop_
_entity_poly.entity_id
_entity_poly.type
_entity_poly.pdbx_seq_one_letter_code
_entity_poly.pdbx_strand_id
1 'polypeptide(L)'
;MKLILKQYLSQMRERHELDAFLPELLSDMGFNVISKPQVGTRQYGVDVAAIGKNTRGEDAVYLFSIKGGDLTRKEWDGDSNQALRGSLNEIIDVYIDRFIPSEHKDKPVIICLCFGGEIKEQVRLNVSSFIDKNTNNKISFEEWNGDKLAQLIQDNFLKEDFLPRDYQGLMRKSLALLDEPLTSYGYFKELITEILASNKAEIARIRQVYISLWILFVWCRDENNLESAFLSAELATLYCWNLIKNLDSYSEKQKRKIVDAINSLISLYRLVSDFYLRTKIIPYCHIQHGLSSAVQGRNHIDVNLKLFDILGRLSLETLWLSNEITNVNEENDEILLKNTQSQYIQAIKNLINNNPILLSPYREGQTIEVALALLALNQEDDLTYIHSWLEAMLDRIRSNFLANQTYPSTLSEYSKLIKHPAHEQGYKEKVTQSSVLYAFLATYAAVTDMQDIYDSIKILYRDYIGHCNLQAWYLSDDSEAAIWKNSAAHGATLAGLNLNTSMHEWQEEVLYQCKNSATFKELSAIKSGSPCLLLIACRHHKYPLPYDFFINLGTDVDKILNSTPFS
;
A
#
# COMPACT_ATOMS: atom_id res chain seq x y z
N MET A 1 -17.73 22.14 3.27
CA MET A 1 -16.60 21.28 2.83
C MET A 1 -15.30 22.05 2.64
N LYS A 2 -15.29 23.26 2.05
CA LYS A 2 -14.06 24.10 1.95
C LYS A 2 -13.31 24.23 3.28
N LEU A 3 -14.02 24.35 4.41
CA LEU A 3 -13.41 24.38 5.74
C LEU A 3 -12.66 23.08 6.12
N ILE A 4 -13.19 21.90 5.78
CA ILE A 4 -12.50 20.62 6.00
C ILE A 4 -11.27 20.52 5.10
N LEU A 5 -11.37 20.94 3.83
CA LEU A 5 -10.23 20.97 2.92
C LEU A 5 -9.15 21.96 3.38
N LYS A 6 -9.52 23.14 3.89
CA LYS A 6 -8.56 24.08 4.46
C LYS A 6 -7.88 23.50 5.70
N GLN A 7 -8.64 22.87 6.59
CA GLN A 7 -8.08 22.21 7.77
C GLN A 7 -7.11 21.10 7.36
N TYR A 8 -7.49 20.27 6.39
CA TYR A 8 -6.66 19.22 5.79
C TYR A 8 -5.34 19.79 5.27
N LEU A 9 -5.42 20.78 4.39
CA LEU A 9 -4.25 21.41 3.80
C LEU A 9 -3.35 22.03 4.88
N SER A 10 -3.93 22.68 5.89
CA SER A 10 -3.15 23.28 6.98
C SER A 10 -2.37 22.27 7.83
N GLN A 11 -2.81 21.00 7.84
CA GLN A 11 -2.14 19.90 8.54
C GLN A 11 -1.10 19.21 7.66
N MET A 12 -1.09 19.39 6.34
CA MET A 12 -0.13 18.73 5.46
C MET A 12 1.31 19.18 5.75
N ARG A 13 2.22 18.20 5.78
CA ARG A 13 3.66 18.44 5.84
C ARG A 13 4.18 18.83 4.46
N GLU A 14 5.35 19.45 4.44
CA GLU A 14 6.06 19.78 3.19
C GLU A 14 6.39 18.50 2.42
N ARG A 15 7.12 17.57 3.06
CA ARG A 15 7.68 16.37 2.44
C ARG A 15 6.74 15.17 2.49
N HIS A 16 6.70 14.43 1.38
CA HIS A 16 5.88 13.24 1.14
C HIS A 16 4.37 13.49 1.20
N GLU A 17 3.92 14.74 1.22
CA GLU A 17 2.52 15.10 1.36
C GLU A 17 2.15 16.23 0.40
N LEU A 18 2.39 17.49 0.78
CA LEU A 18 2.00 18.60 -0.09
C LEU A 18 2.81 18.60 -1.39
N ASP A 19 4.09 18.23 -1.32
CA ASP A 19 4.98 18.06 -2.45
C ASP A 19 4.62 16.85 -3.35
N ALA A 20 3.99 15.81 -2.80
CA ALA A 20 3.47 14.66 -3.53
C ALA A 20 2.10 14.95 -4.15
N PHE A 21 1.26 15.75 -3.48
CA PHE A 21 -0.09 16.09 -3.92
C PHE A 21 -0.12 17.19 -4.99
N LEU A 22 0.73 18.23 -4.86
CA LEU A 22 0.70 19.40 -5.74
C LEU A 22 0.94 19.07 -7.22
N PRO A 23 1.91 18.22 -7.62
CA PRO A 23 2.10 17.84 -9.02
C PRO A 23 0.84 17.25 -9.67
N GLU A 24 0.08 16.47 -8.90
CA GLU A 24 -1.17 15.88 -9.36
C GLU A 24 -2.22 16.97 -9.63
N LEU A 25 -2.39 17.90 -8.68
CA LEU A 25 -3.27 19.08 -8.83
C LEU A 25 -2.92 19.90 -10.07
N LEU A 26 -1.63 20.17 -10.29
CA LEU A 26 -1.15 20.95 -11.43
C LEU A 26 -1.44 20.24 -12.76
N SER A 27 -1.16 18.94 -12.85
CA SER A 27 -1.41 18.14 -14.06
C SER A 27 -2.89 18.17 -14.44
N ASP A 28 -3.78 18.13 -13.45
CA ASP A 28 -5.23 18.26 -13.64
C ASP A 28 -5.69 19.64 -14.09
N MET A 29 -5.03 20.68 -13.61
CA MET A 29 -5.22 22.05 -14.07
C MET A 29 -4.72 22.26 -15.52
N GLY A 30 -4.12 21.23 -16.13
CA GLY A 30 -3.59 21.28 -17.49
C GLY A 30 -2.16 21.81 -17.57
N PHE A 31 -1.43 21.83 -16.45
CA PHE A 31 -0.01 22.19 -16.44
C PHE A 31 0.81 20.99 -16.91
N ASN A 32 1.92 21.28 -17.58
CA ASN A 32 2.96 20.30 -17.86
C ASN A 32 4.02 20.34 -16.75
N VAL A 33 4.02 19.37 -15.85
CA VAL A 33 5.00 19.29 -14.75
C VAL A 33 6.34 18.79 -15.31
N ILE A 34 7.35 19.67 -15.30
CA ILE A 34 8.68 19.40 -15.87
C ILE A 34 9.73 19.03 -14.82
N SER A 35 9.45 19.27 -13.54
CA SER A 35 10.30 18.83 -12.42
C SER A 35 9.43 18.47 -11.23
N LYS A 36 9.72 17.31 -10.61
CA LYS A 36 9.12 16.84 -9.35
C LYS A 36 10.13 16.93 -8.19
N PRO A 37 9.69 16.86 -6.93
CA PRO A 37 10.60 16.84 -5.78
C PRO A 37 11.52 15.61 -5.85
N GLN A 38 12.82 15.79 -5.56
CA GLN A 38 13.83 14.74 -5.55
C GLN A 38 14.55 14.70 -4.20
N VAL A 39 15.04 13.53 -3.81
CA VAL A 39 15.81 13.32 -2.57
C VAL A 39 17.30 13.32 -2.89
N GLY A 40 18.09 14.10 -2.14
CA GLY A 40 19.56 14.08 -2.23
C GLY A 40 20.19 15.04 -3.26
N THR A 41 19.43 15.58 -4.19
CA THR A 41 19.88 16.60 -5.16
C THR A 41 19.54 18.02 -4.69
N ARG A 42 20.47 18.98 -4.88
CA ARG A 42 20.19 20.39 -4.59
C ARG A 42 19.21 20.94 -5.61
N GLN A 43 18.04 21.39 -5.14
CA GLN A 43 16.95 21.86 -6.01
C GLN A 43 16.86 23.39 -6.13
N TYR A 44 17.83 24.12 -5.53
CA TYR A 44 17.95 25.59 -5.60
C TYR A 44 16.63 26.34 -5.30
N GLY A 45 15.92 25.88 -4.28
CA GLY A 45 14.66 26.44 -3.80
C GLY A 45 13.39 26.05 -4.56
N VAL A 46 13.49 25.34 -5.69
CA VAL A 46 12.33 24.86 -6.46
C VAL A 46 11.99 23.42 -6.10
N ASP A 47 10.82 23.20 -5.51
CA ASP A 47 10.33 21.84 -5.20
C ASP A 47 9.58 21.25 -6.41
N VAL A 48 8.79 22.07 -7.12
CA VAL A 48 8.05 21.66 -8.34
C VAL A 48 8.20 22.75 -9.40
N ALA A 49 8.49 22.34 -10.64
CA ALA A 49 8.47 23.24 -11.80
C ALA A 49 7.44 22.76 -12.82
N ALA A 50 6.63 23.68 -13.35
CA ALA A 50 5.59 23.36 -14.30
C ALA A 50 5.40 24.46 -15.34
N ILE A 51 4.90 24.09 -16.52
CA ILE A 51 4.52 25.02 -17.59
C ILE A 51 3.00 25.10 -17.65
N GLY A 52 2.48 26.32 -17.55
CA GLY A 52 1.04 26.57 -17.57
C GLY A 52 0.72 27.89 -18.26
N LYS A 53 -0.58 28.18 -18.39
CA LYS A 53 -1.04 29.47 -18.89
C LYS A 53 -1.09 30.48 -17.75
N ASN A 54 -0.56 31.69 -17.97
CA ASN A 54 -0.74 32.82 -17.05
C ASN A 54 -2.15 33.42 -17.18
N THR A 55 -2.47 34.42 -16.36
CA THR A 55 -3.76 35.13 -16.41
C THR A 55 -4.06 35.84 -17.74
N ARG A 56 -3.05 36.01 -18.60
CA ARG A 56 -3.16 36.58 -19.95
C ARG A 56 -3.27 35.53 -21.05
N GLY A 57 -3.23 34.24 -20.71
CA GLY A 57 -3.29 33.12 -21.66
C GLY A 57 -1.95 32.78 -22.35
N GLU A 58 -0.85 33.38 -21.90
CA GLU A 58 0.50 33.12 -22.40
C GLU A 58 1.14 31.95 -21.64
N ASP A 59 2.02 31.19 -22.29
CA ASP A 59 2.78 30.15 -21.58
C ASP A 59 3.77 30.79 -20.60
N ALA A 60 3.76 30.34 -19.35
CA ALA A 60 4.66 30.78 -18.30
C ALA A 60 5.29 29.58 -17.56
N VAL A 61 6.48 29.80 -17.01
CA VAL A 61 7.18 28.87 -16.13
C VAL A 61 6.74 29.15 -14.70
N TYR A 62 6.10 28.18 -14.06
CA TYR A 62 5.72 28.23 -12.66
C TYR A 62 6.75 27.47 -11.82
N LEU A 63 7.37 28.15 -10.86
CA LEU A 63 8.36 27.60 -9.96
C LEU A 63 7.80 27.61 -8.54
N PHE A 64 7.45 26.45 -8.00
CA PHE A 64 6.84 26.32 -6.68
C PHE A 64 7.92 26.06 -5.63
N SER A 65 7.89 26.86 -4.57
CA SER A 65 8.59 26.58 -3.32
C SER A 65 7.55 26.26 -2.26
N ILE A 66 7.62 25.05 -1.70
CA ILE A 66 6.58 24.42 -0.88
C ILE A 66 6.97 24.50 0.60
N LYS A 67 6.01 24.85 1.46
CA LYS A 67 6.12 24.78 2.92
C LYS A 67 4.89 24.13 3.55
N GLY A 68 5.08 23.46 4.69
CA GLY A 68 3.98 22.89 5.46
C GLY A 68 3.31 23.92 6.37
N GLY A 69 2.00 23.79 6.58
CA GLY A 69 1.28 24.61 7.54
C GLY A 69 1.32 26.14 7.29
N ASP A 70 1.32 26.91 8.38
CA ASP A 70 1.26 28.38 8.34
C ASP A 70 2.63 29.02 8.11
N LEU A 71 2.69 30.06 7.27
CA LEU A 71 3.91 30.84 7.09
C LEU A 71 4.09 31.81 8.27
N THR A 72 5.01 31.45 9.17
CA THR A 72 5.40 32.25 10.35
C THR A 72 6.71 33.01 10.11
N ARG A 73 7.14 33.84 11.07
CA ARG A 73 8.45 34.53 10.99
C ARG A 73 9.62 33.54 10.88
N LYS A 74 9.53 32.40 11.58
CA LYS A 74 10.54 31.33 11.54
C LYS A 74 10.57 30.65 10.18
N GLU A 75 9.41 30.31 9.64
CA GLU A 75 9.28 29.70 8.31
C GLU A 75 9.72 30.64 7.19
N TRP A 76 9.54 31.95 7.36
CA TRP A 76 9.92 32.94 6.35
C TRP A 76 11.42 33.23 6.32
N ASP A 77 12.02 33.54 7.47
CA ASP A 77 13.39 34.10 7.54
C ASP A 77 14.13 33.66 8.82
N GLY A 78 13.85 32.45 9.31
CA GLY A 78 14.54 31.86 10.46
C GLY A 78 15.92 31.30 10.10
N ASP A 79 16.73 30.99 11.12
CA ASP A 79 18.12 30.50 10.97
C ASP A 79 18.27 29.10 10.33
N SER A 80 17.17 28.46 9.96
CA SER A 80 17.22 27.15 9.28
C SER A 80 17.38 27.32 7.77
N ASN A 81 18.20 26.47 7.15
CA ASN A 81 18.28 26.29 5.69
C ASN A 81 16.94 25.91 5.01
N GLN A 82 15.86 25.78 5.78
CA GLN A 82 14.50 25.48 5.33
C GLN A 82 13.58 26.71 5.27
N ALA A 83 14.10 27.92 5.57
CA ALA A 83 13.29 29.14 5.50
C ALA A 83 12.93 29.49 4.04
N LEU A 84 11.67 29.85 3.80
CA LEU A 84 11.13 30.11 2.46
C LEU A 84 11.88 31.22 1.74
N ARG A 85 12.22 32.33 2.41
CA ARG A 85 12.94 33.45 1.78
C ARG A 85 14.29 33.01 1.21
N GLY A 86 15.00 32.11 1.89
CA GLY A 86 16.25 31.53 1.41
C GLY A 86 16.05 30.79 0.10
N SER A 87 15.04 29.91 0.04
CA SER A 87 14.65 29.20 -1.18
C SER A 87 14.30 30.15 -2.32
N LEU A 88 13.51 31.20 -2.06
CA LEU A 88 13.13 32.19 -3.08
C LEU A 88 14.35 32.95 -3.62
N ASN A 89 15.33 33.28 -2.78
CA ASN A 89 16.58 33.89 -3.25
C ASN A 89 17.36 32.94 -4.17
N GLU A 90 17.47 31.65 -3.83
CA GLU A 90 18.14 30.68 -4.71
C GLU A 90 17.44 30.53 -6.07
N ILE A 91 16.11 30.62 -6.11
CA ILE A 91 15.35 30.60 -7.36
C ILE A 91 15.76 31.80 -8.24
N ILE A 92 15.78 32.99 -7.66
CA ILE A 92 16.08 34.25 -8.35
C ILE A 92 17.54 34.29 -8.80
N ASP A 93 18.47 33.94 -7.91
CA ASP A 93 19.90 34.12 -8.11
C ASP A 93 20.53 33.00 -8.96
N VAL A 94 19.92 31.81 -8.98
CA VAL A 94 20.52 30.62 -9.60
C VAL A 94 19.57 29.89 -10.53
N TYR A 95 18.39 29.49 -10.05
CA TYR A 95 17.54 28.54 -10.79
C TYR A 95 17.10 29.08 -12.15
N ILE A 96 16.60 30.32 -12.19
CA ILE A 96 16.03 30.93 -13.40
C ILE A 96 17.04 30.98 -14.55
N ASP A 97 18.30 31.29 -14.25
CA ASP A 97 19.33 31.47 -15.28
C ASP A 97 19.99 30.16 -15.73
N ARG A 98 20.02 29.14 -14.86
CA ARG A 98 20.83 27.93 -15.04
C ARG A 98 20.02 26.67 -15.31
N PHE A 99 18.81 26.56 -14.77
CA PHE A 99 18.06 25.30 -14.71
C PHE A 99 16.75 25.29 -15.51
N ILE A 100 16.24 26.45 -15.94
CA ILE A 100 15.11 26.48 -16.88
C ILE A 100 15.58 25.95 -18.25
N PRO A 101 14.89 24.94 -18.83
CA PRO A 101 15.20 24.44 -20.16
C PRO A 101 15.24 25.55 -21.22
N SER A 102 16.14 25.43 -22.19
CA SER A 102 16.36 26.46 -23.22
C SER A 102 15.08 26.82 -23.98
N GLU A 103 14.20 25.84 -24.23
CA GLU A 103 12.89 26.00 -24.86
C GLU A 103 11.87 26.83 -24.05
N HIS A 104 12.16 27.16 -22.79
CA HIS A 104 11.30 27.93 -21.90
C HIS A 104 11.97 29.19 -21.35
N LYS A 105 13.21 29.48 -21.75
CA LYS A 105 14.04 30.56 -21.15
C LYS A 105 13.49 31.96 -21.35
N ASP A 106 12.76 32.17 -22.45
CA ASP A 106 12.14 33.44 -22.83
C ASP A 106 10.71 33.61 -22.29
N LYS A 107 10.14 32.58 -21.65
CA LYS A 107 8.80 32.64 -21.07
C LYS A 107 8.81 33.45 -19.76
N PRO A 108 7.71 34.14 -19.41
CA PRO A 108 7.54 34.75 -18.09
C PRO A 108 7.70 33.70 -16.97
N VAL A 109 8.28 34.11 -15.86
CA VAL A 109 8.49 33.26 -14.67
C VAL A 109 7.55 33.71 -13.55
N ILE A 110 6.83 32.75 -12.98
CA ILE A 110 5.92 32.95 -11.84
C ILE A 110 6.44 32.11 -10.68
N ILE A 111 6.99 32.77 -9.66
CA ILE A 111 7.47 32.11 -8.46
C ILE A 111 6.30 31.97 -7.48
N CYS A 112 5.94 30.73 -7.18
CA CYS A 112 4.78 30.41 -6.35
C CYS A 112 5.21 30.07 -4.93
N LEU A 113 4.74 30.84 -3.95
CA LEU A 113 4.85 30.53 -2.54
C LEU A 113 3.69 29.59 -2.19
N CYS A 114 3.97 28.29 -2.04
CA CYS A 114 2.93 27.27 -1.86
C CYS A 114 2.96 26.71 -0.44
N PHE A 115 1.85 26.85 0.29
CA PHE A 115 1.76 26.31 1.65
C PHE A 115 0.32 26.01 2.05
N GLY A 116 0.15 25.00 2.90
CA GLY A 116 -1.16 24.48 3.26
C GLY A 116 -1.97 25.39 4.21
N GLY A 117 -1.30 26.24 4.99
CA GLY A 117 -1.91 27.18 5.94
C GLY A 117 -2.06 28.59 5.39
N GLU A 118 -1.95 29.59 6.26
CA GLU A 118 -2.06 31.01 5.94
C GLU A 118 -0.78 31.79 6.34
N ILE A 119 -0.51 32.91 5.67
CA ILE A 119 0.57 33.81 6.13
C ILE A 119 0.09 34.57 7.37
N LYS A 120 0.82 34.38 8.47
CA LYS A 120 0.53 35.10 9.72
C LYS A 120 0.80 36.59 9.57
N GLU A 121 -0.03 37.42 10.20
CA GLU A 121 0.06 38.89 10.12
C GLU A 121 1.47 39.43 10.40
N GLN A 122 2.14 38.84 11.38
CA GLN A 122 3.51 39.20 11.80
C GLN A 122 4.56 39.15 10.67
N VAL A 123 4.31 38.43 9.57
CA VAL A 123 5.26 38.28 8.46
C VAL A 123 4.70 38.75 7.12
N ARG A 124 3.40 39.09 7.05
CA ARG A 124 2.72 39.54 5.83
C ARG A 124 3.44 40.71 5.17
N LEU A 125 3.79 41.76 5.94
CA LEU A 125 4.48 42.94 5.42
C LEU A 125 5.86 42.60 4.84
N ASN A 126 6.60 41.71 5.48
CA ASN A 126 7.91 41.27 5.03
C ASN A 126 7.82 40.50 3.70
N VAL A 127 6.83 39.62 3.58
CA VAL A 127 6.57 38.86 2.35
C VAL A 127 6.18 39.81 1.21
N SER A 128 5.22 40.71 1.45
CA SER A 128 4.80 41.70 0.44
C SER A 128 5.97 42.58 -0.02
N SER A 129 6.76 43.10 0.91
CA SER A 129 7.94 43.91 0.57
C SER A 129 8.98 43.14 -0.24
N PHE A 130 9.14 41.85 0.02
CA PHE A 130 10.04 40.98 -0.75
C PHE A 130 9.51 40.76 -2.18
N ILE A 131 8.22 40.46 -2.32
CA ILE A 131 7.57 40.28 -3.63
C ILE A 131 7.68 41.56 -4.46
N ASP A 132 7.35 42.71 -3.88
CA ASP A 132 7.38 44.00 -4.57
C ASP A 132 8.79 44.34 -5.06
N LYS A 133 9.81 44.05 -4.24
CA LYS A 133 11.21 44.33 -4.57
C LYS A 133 11.75 43.47 -5.72
N ASN A 134 11.29 42.23 -5.84
CA ASN A 134 11.83 41.26 -6.80
C ASN A 134 10.96 41.08 -8.06
N THR A 135 9.76 41.64 -8.06
CA THR A 135 8.88 41.64 -9.24
C THR A 135 9.43 42.55 -10.34
N ASN A 136 9.47 42.06 -11.57
CA ASN A 136 9.93 42.81 -12.74
C ASN A 136 9.23 42.32 -14.02
N ASN A 137 9.70 42.75 -15.20
CA ASN A 137 9.07 42.37 -16.48
C ASN A 137 9.10 40.86 -16.78
N LYS A 138 10.07 40.12 -16.21
CA LYS A 138 10.23 38.68 -16.41
C LYS A 138 9.69 37.87 -15.22
N ILE A 139 9.85 38.36 -14.00
CA ILE A 139 9.54 37.64 -12.76
C ILE A 139 8.32 38.24 -12.07
N SER A 140 7.37 37.39 -11.72
CA SER A 140 6.22 37.72 -10.87
C SER A 140 6.03 36.65 -9.79
N PHE A 141 5.17 36.92 -8.81
CA PHE A 141 4.93 36.01 -7.69
C PHE A 141 3.44 35.71 -7.52
N GLU A 142 3.14 34.50 -7.04
CA GLU A 142 1.80 34.11 -6.62
C GLU A 142 1.80 33.45 -5.24
N GLU A 143 0.81 33.80 -4.41
CA GLU A 143 0.52 33.09 -3.17
C GLU A 143 -0.44 31.93 -3.44
N TRP A 144 0.00 30.71 -3.12
CA TRP A 144 -0.77 29.48 -3.16
C TRP A 144 -0.95 28.95 -1.72
N ASN A 145 -1.78 29.67 -0.96
CA ASN A 145 -2.12 29.31 0.41
C ASN A 145 -3.24 28.26 0.48
N GLY A 146 -3.56 27.79 1.69
CA GLY A 146 -4.60 26.77 1.90
C GLY A 146 -5.98 27.13 1.36
N ASP A 147 -6.35 28.42 1.34
CA ASP A 147 -7.64 28.84 0.76
C ASP A 147 -7.66 28.70 -0.76
N LYS A 148 -6.60 29.17 -1.43
CA LYS A 148 -6.44 29.04 -2.89
C LYS A 148 -6.34 27.58 -3.29
N LEU A 149 -5.54 26.77 -2.58
CA LEU A 149 -5.42 25.34 -2.83
C LEU A 149 -6.78 24.63 -2.67
N ALA A 150 -7.52 24.90 -1.59
CA ALA A 150 -8.86 24.33 -1.40
C ALA A 150 -9.81 24.71 -2.54
N GLN A 151 -9.72 25.95 -3.04
CA GLN A 151 -10.51 26.40 -4.19
C GLN A 151 -10.10 25.68 -5.48
N LEU A 152 -8.80 25.58 -5.77
CA LEU A 152 -8.28 24.90 -6.96
C LEU A 152 -8.65 23.42 -6.99
N ILE A 153 -8.66 22.75 -5.84
CA ILE A 153 -9.12 21.36 -5.70
C ILE A 153 -10.59 21.23 -6.10
N GLN A 154 -11.45 22.14 -5.62
CA GLN A 154 -12.87 22.13 -5.95
C GLN A 154 -13.10 22.42 -7.45
N ASP A 155 -12.43 23.43 -7.99
CA ASP A 155 -12.65 23.90 -9.35
C ASP A 155 -12.13 22.92 -10.42
N ASN A 156 -10.98 22.26 -10.16
CA ASN A 156 -10.27 21.50 -11.18
C ASN A 156 -10.33 19.99 -10.95
N PHE A 157 -10.02 19.55 -9.72
CA PHE A 157 -9.94 18.13 -9.39
C PHE A 157 -11.33 17.48 -9.35
N LEU A 158 -12.36 18.28 -9.07
CA LEU A 158 -13.70 17.78 -8.71
C LEU A 158 -14.82 18.35 -9.59
N LYS A 159 -14.62 19.51 -10.23
CA LYS A 159 -15.51 20.21 -11.19
C LYS A 159 -16.95 20.50 -10.71
N GLU A 160 -17.33 19.93 -9.57
CA GLU A 160 -18.60 19.97 -8.86
C GLU A 160 -18.30 19.85 -7.35
N ASP A 161 -19.32 19.95 -6.49
CA ASP A 161 -19.15 19.72 -5.05
C ASP A 161 -18.43 18.38 -4.78
N PHE A 162 -17.26 18.48 -4.13
CA PHE A 162 -16.36 17.36 -3.78
C PHE A 162 -17.13 16.15 -3.23
N LEU A 163 -17.99 16.44 -2.26
CA LEU A 163 -18.81 15.48 -1.54
C LEU A 163 -20.20 16.14 -1.36
N PRO A 164 -21.25 15.61 -2.02
CA PRO A 164 -22.64 15.90 -1.69
C PRO A 164 -22.90 15.81 -0.18
N ARG A 165 -23.90 16.53 0.34
CA ARG A 165 -24.19 16.59 1.79
C ARG A 165 -24.22 15.22 2.46
N ASP A 166 -24.79 14.23 1.79
CA ASP A 166 -24.94 12.87 2.31
C ASP A 166 -23.58 12.17 2.49
N TYR A 167 -22.60 12.45 1.63
CA TYR A 167 -21.24 11.91 1.72
C TYR A 167 -20.41 12.63 2.79
N GLN A 168 -20.68 13.91 3.03
CA GLN A 168 -19.97 14.68 4.08
C GLN A 168 -20.23 14.10 5.47
N GLY A 169 -21.42 13.55 5.70
CA GLY A 169 -21.77 12.86 6.94
C GLY A 169 -20.88 11.64 7.18
N LEU A 170 -20.73 10.77 6.17
CA LEU A 170 -19.90 9.57 6.24
C LEU A 170 -18.43 9.92 6.47
N MET A 171 -17.90 10.90 5.73
CA MET A 171 -16.52 11.35 5.91
C MET A 171 -16.26 11.86 7.33
N ARG A 172 -17.15 12.70 7.87
CA ARG A 172 -17.03 13.20 9.26
C ARG A 172 -17.12 12.09 10.29
N LYS A 173 -17.98 11.10 10.09
CA LYS A 173 -18.11 9.95 11.01
C LYS A 173 -16.84 9.10 11.00
N SER A 174 -16.24 8.87 9.83
CA SER A 174 -14.95 8.19 9.73
C SER A 174 -13.87 8.96 10.50
N LEU A 175 -13.72 10.26 10.26
CA LEU A 175 -12.75 11.11 10.96
C LEU A 175 -13.01 11.25 12.48
N ALA A 176 -14.27 11.18 12.92
CA ALA A 176 -14.61 11.31 14.34
C ALA A 176 -14.37 10.03 15.15
N LEU A 177 -14.17 8.89 14.48
CA LEU A 177 -14.08 7.56 15.10
C LEU A 177 -12.74 6.90 14.84
N LEU A 178 -11.67 7.68 14.69
CA LEU A 178 -10.32 7.17 14.46
C LEU A 178 -9.80 6.32 15.62
N ASP A 179 -10.24 6.61 16.85
CA ASP A 179 -9.96 5.80 18.04
C ASP A 179 -10.61 4.40 18.00
N GLU A 180 -11.58 4.19 17.11
CA GLU A 180 -12.24 2.91 16.83
C GLU A 180 -12.01 2.52 15.36
N PRO A 181 -10.80 2.05 14.97
CA PRO A 181 -10.37 1.99 13.58
C PRO A 181 -11.28 1.20 12.65
N LEU A 182 -11.87 0.11 13.14
CA LEU A 182 -12.81 -0.72 12.36
C LEU A 182 -14.14 0.01 12.08
N THR A 183 -14.59 0.84 13.03
CA THR A 183 -15.80 1.65 12.86
C THR A 183 -15.53 2.81 11.89
N SER A 184 -14.39 3.48 12.02
CA SER A 184 -13.98 4.50 11.05
C SER A 184 -13.87 3.92 9.63
N TYR A 185 -13.18 2.78 9.49
CA TYR A 185 -13.07 2.05 8.22
C TYR A 185 -14.46 1.69 7.66
N GLY A 186 -15.41 1.28 8.50
CA GLY A 186 -16.80 0.99 8.09
C GLY A 186 -17.47 2.19 7.41
N TYR A 187 -17.43 3.37 8.04
CA TYR A 187 -17.98 4.59 7.45
C TYR A 187 -17.25 5.03 6.19
N PHE A 188 -15.92 4.83 6.14
CA PHE A 188 -15.14 5.14 4.94
C PHE A 188 -15.45 4.18 3.78
N LYS A 189 -15.70 2.90 4.07
CA LYS A 189 -16.16 1.91 3.09
C LYS A 189 -17.51 2.29 2.50
N GLU A 190 -18.45 2.72 3.33
CA GLU A 190 -19.74 3.25 2.86
C GLU A 190 -19.53 4.47 1.95
N LEU A 191 -18.68 5.41 2.36
CA LEU A 191 -18.34 6.59 1.56
C LEU A 191 -17.79 6.23 0.17
N ILE A 192 -16.81 5.33 0.10
CA ILE A 192 -16.24 4.88 -1.17
C ILE A 192 -17.31 4.19 -2.03
N THR A 193 -18.14 3.34 -1.42
CA THR A 193 -19.19 2.62 -2.14
C THR A 193 -20.15 3.59 -2.83
N GLU A 194 -20.57 4.65 -2.11
CA GLU A 194 -21.44 5.69 -2.65
C GLU A 194 -20.75 6.53 -3.74
N ILE A 195 -19.50 6.96 -3.53
CA ILE A 195 -18.71 7.67 -4.55
C ILE A 195 -18.63 6.85 -5.84
N LEU A 196 -18.30 5.56 -5.73
CA LEU A 196 -18.12 4.68 -6.87
C LEU A 196 -19.45 4.29 -7.54
N ALA A 197 -20.56 4.32 -6.82
CA ALA A 197 -21.90 4.11 -7.37
C ALA A 197 -22.48 5.33 -8.11
N SER A 198 -21.89 6.52 -7.93
CA SER A 198 -22.38 7.75 -8.56
C SER A 198 -22.27 7.72 -10.10
N ASN A 199 -23.10 8.52 -10.77
CA ASN A 199 -23.13 8.66 -12.24
C ASN A 199 -21.98 9.51 -12.81
N LYS A 200 -20.97 9.86 -12.01
CA LYS A 200 -19.84 10.68 -12.44
C LYS A 200 -18.89 9.88 -13.33
N ALA A 201 -18.10 10.57 -14.15
CA ALA A 201 -17.02 9.95 -14.89
C ALA A 201 -16.06 9.21 -13.93
N GLU A 202 -15.50 8.08 -14.35
CA GLU A 202 -14.65 7.22 -13.50
C GLU A 202 -13.45 7.95 -12.91
N ILE A 203 -12.79 8.77 -13.73
CA ILE A 203 -11.67 9.61 -13.29
C ILE A 203 -12.09 10.51 -12.12
N ALA A 204 -13.27 11.12 -12.19
CA ALA A 204 -13.77 11.98 -11.12
C ALA A 204 -14.08 11.17 -9.85
N ARG A 205 -14.62 9.96 -9.98
CA ARG A 205 -14.87 9.04 -8.86
C ARG A 205 -13.57 8.61 -8.18
N ILE A 206 -12.56 8.22 -8.95
CA ILE A 206 -11.23 7.84 -8.43
C ILE A 206 -10.59 9.02 -7.69
N ARG A 207 -10.64 10.23 -8.26
CA ARG A 207 -10.12 11.45 -7.61
C ARG A 207 -10.86 11.79 -6.32
N GLN A 208 -12.18 11.58 -6.29
CA GLN A 208 -12.96 11.75 -5.07
C GLN A 208 -12.51 10.78 -3.98
N VAL A 209 -12.27 9.51 -4.33
CA VAL A 209 -11.71 8.52 -3.41
C VAL A 209 -10.30 8.91 -2.96
N TYR A 210 -9.43 9.32 -3.89
CA TYR A 210 -8.06 9.75 -3.62
C TYR A 210 -7.98 10.89 -2.60
N ILE A 211 -8.74 11.97 -2.82
CA ILE A 211 -8.76 13.10 -1.87
C ILE A 211 -9.35 12.65 -0.53
N SER A 212 -10.41 11.83 -0.53
CA SER A 212 -11.02 11.34 0.70
C SER A 212 -10.02 10.51 1.52
N LEU A 213 -9.21 9.68 0.84
CA LEU A 213 -8.17 8.89 1.48
C LEU A 213 -7.04 9.77 2.04
N TRP A 214 -6.62 10.79 1.32
CA TRP A 214 -5.63 11.77 1.79
C TRP A 214 -6.07 12.46 3.08
N ILE A 215 -7.31 12.95 3.11
CA ILE A 215 -7.90 13.57 4.30
C ILE A 215 -7.91 12.57 5.45
N LEU A 216 -8.37 11.32 5.22
CA LEU A 216 -8.37 10.30 6.26
C LEU A 216 -6.94 10.03 6.80
N PHE A 217 -5.96 9.90 5.90
CA PHE A 217 -4.58 9.62 6.26
C PHE A 217 -3.95 10.74 7.12
N VAL A 218 -4.10 12.01 6.71
CA VAL A 218 -3.53 13.14 7.45
C VAL A 218 -4.09 13.22 8.88
N TRP A 219 -5.40 13.00 9.07
CA TRP A 219 -5.98 12.96 10.41
C TRP A 219 -5.52 11.74 11.21
N CYS A 220 -5.48 10.54 10.60
CA CYS A 220 -4.95 9.35 11.25
C CYS A 220 -3.51 9.53 11.73
N ARG A 221 -2.70 10.23 10.93
CA ARG A 221 -1.31 10.57 11.28
C ARG A 221 -1.24 11.54 12.46
N ASP A 222 -2.07 12.58 12.48
CA ASP A 222 -2.10 13.57 13.54
C ASP A 222 -2.63 13.01 14.87
N GLU A 223 -3.66 12.18 14.81
CA GLU A 223 -4.18 11.42 15.96
C GLU A 223 -3.31 10.20 16.32
N ASN A 224 -2.22 9.98 15.59
CA ASN A 224 -1.25 8.91 15.84
C ASN A 224 -1.85 7.48 15.77
N ASN A 225 -2.95 7.30 15.05
CA ASN A 225 -3.64 6.02 14.85
C ASN A 225 -3.90 5.76 13.36
N LEU A 226 -3.02 4.95 12.76
CA LEU A 226 -2.94 4.74 11.31
C LEU A 226 -3.75 3.54 10.80
N GLU A 227 -4.36 2.75 11.69
CA GLU A 227 -4.99 1.47 11.31
C GLU A 227 -6.17 1.69 10.35
N SER A 228 -7.00 2.71 10.61
CA SER A 228 -8.12 3.04 9.74
C SER A 228 -7.65 3.47 8.35
N ALA A 229 -6.60 4.29 8.26
CA ALA A 229 -6.05 4.75 6.98
C ALA A 229 -5.48 3.58 6.18
N PHE A 230 -4.73 2.67 6.81
CA PHE A 230 -4.15 1.50 6.15
C PHE A 230 -5.22 0.61 5.51
N LEU A 231 -6.23 0.20 6.29
CA LEU A 231 -7.32 -0.65 5.79
C LEU A 231 -8.14 0.04 4.69
N SER A 232 -8.36 1.35 4.85
CA SER A 232 -9.09 2.16 3.89
C SER A 232 -8.33 2.35 2.58
N ALA A 233 -7.00 2.44 2.64
CA ALA A 233 -6.15 2.56 1.46
C ALA A 233 -6.18 1.30 0.60
N GLU A 234 -6.08 0.12 1.21
CA GLU A 234 -6.23 -1.15 0.47
C GLU A 234 -7.60 -1.26 -0.19
N LEU A 235 -8.67 -0.98 0.57
CA LEU A 235 -10.03 -1.02 0.06
C LEU A 235 -10.22 -0.06 -1.12
N ALA A 236 -9.76 1.19 -0.98
CA ALA A 236 -9.83 2.22 -2.01
C ALA A 236 -9.18 1.74 -3.32
N THR A 237 -7.95 1.22 -3.21
CA THR A 237 -7.21 0.69 -4.36
C THR A 237 -7.96 -0.46 -5.04
N LEU A 238 -8.43 -1.46 -4.28
CA LEU A 238 -9.16 -2.60 -4.82
C LEU A 238 -10.49 -2.21 -5.48
N TYR A 239 -11.26 -1.31 -4.85
CA TYR A 239 -12.58 -0.93 -5.35
C TYR A 239 -12.47 -0.02 -6.58
N CYS A 240 -11.48 0.87 -6.62
CA CYS A 240 -11.16 1.66 -7.81
C CYS A 240 -10.61 0.79 -8.94
N TRP A 241 -9.80 -0.23 -8.64
CA TRP A 241 -9.37 -1.21 -9.65
C TRP A 241 -10.57 -1.94 -10.26
N ASN A 242 -11.52 -2.39 -9.43
CA ASN A 242 -12.75 -3.02 -9.94
C ASN A 242 -13.55 -2.11 -10.87
N LEU A 243 -13.51 -0.79 -10.66
CA LEU A 243 -14.22 0.17 -11.50
C LEU A 243 -13.62 0.19 -12.91
N ILE A 244 -12.29 0.08 -13.02
CA ILE A 244 -11.54 0.34 -14.26
C ILE A 244 -10.91 -0.88 -14.91
N LYS A 245 -11.04 -2.08 -14.31
CA LYS A 245 -10.45 -3.36 -14.77
C LYS A 245 -10.60 -3.68 -16.26
N ASN A 246 -11.61 -3.14 -16.95
CA ASN A 246 -11.85 -3.31 -18.38
C ASN A 246 -11.24 -2.14 -19.19
N LEU A 247 -9.95 -1.89 -19.04
CA LEU A 247 -9.28 -0.71 -19.61
C LEU A 247 -9.34 -0.62 -21.14
N ASP A 248 -9.46 -1.75 -21.83
CA ASP A 248 -9.53 -1.80 -23.30
C ASP A 248 -10.83 -1.22 -23.85
N SER A 249 -11.81 -0.94 -22.98
CA SER A 249 -13.07 -0.29 -23.36
C SER A 249 -12.96 1.24 -23.52
N TYR A 250 -11.86 1.85 -23.08
CA TYR A 250 -11.67 3.31 -23.15
C TYR A 250 -10.82 3.73 -24.34
N SER A 251 -11.02 4.97 -24.80
CA SER A 251 -10.10 5.57 -25.78
C SER A 251 -8.70 5.78 -25.18
N GLU A 252 -7.66 5.76 -26.02
CA GLU A 252 -6.26 5.96 -25.61
C GLU A 252 -6.02 7.20 -24.74
N LYS A 253 -6.73 8.30 -25.01
CA LYS A 253 -6.63 9.54 -24.24
C LYS A 253 -7.29 9.42 -22.86
N GLN A 254 -8.41 8.69 -22.76
CA GLN A 254 -9.09 8.45 -21.50
C GLN A 254 -8.34 7.42 -20.66
N LYS A 255 -7.86 6.34 -21.29
CA LYS A 255 -7.06 5.29 -20.67
C LYS A 255 -5.87 5.88 -19.92
N ARG A 256 -5.06 6.73 -20.57
CA ARG A 256 -3.94 7.44 -19.91
C ARG A 256 -4.35 8.20 -18.64
N LYS A 257 -5.43 8.99 -18.71
CA LYS A 257 -5.91 9.74 -17.54
C LYS A 257 -6.45 8.87 -16.42
N ILE A 258 -7.04 7.72 -16.75
CA ILE A 258 -7.51 6.73 -15.77
C ILE A 258 -6.31 6.07 -15.11
N VAL A 259 -5.32 5.66 -15.91
CA VAL A 259 -4.04 5.08 -15.48
C VAL A 259 -3.32 6.03 -14.53
N ASP A 260 -3.19 7.31 -14.90
CA ASP A 260 -2.60 8.33 -14.04
C ASP A 260 -3.34 8.41 -12.70
N ALA A 261 -4.68 8.51 -12.73
CA ALA A 261 -5.47 8.65 -11.51
C ALA A 261 -5.39 7.43 -10.58
N ILE A 262 -5.36 6.20 -11.12
CA ILE A 262 -5.22 4.99 -10.30
C ILE A 262 -3.78 4.83 -9.80
N ASN A 263 -2.77 5.21 -10.58
CA ASN A 263 -1.38 5.21 -10.14
C ASN A 263 -1.17 6.16 -8.97
N SER A 264 -1.75 7.36 -9.01
CA SER A 264 -1.69 8.30 -7.88
C SER A 264 -2.37 7.74 -6.63
N LEU A 265 -3.47 6.99 -6.79
CA LEU A 265 -4.12 6.29 -5.68
C LEU A 265 -3.25 5.15 -5.12
N ILE A 266 -2.62 4.35 -5.99
CA ILE A 266 -1.69 3.30 -5.59
C ILE A 266 -0.51 3.92 -4.84
N SER A 267 0.11 4.98 -5.36
CA SER A 267 1.19 5.70 -4.67
C SER A 267 0.77 6.22 -3.29
N LEU A 268 -0.46 6.71 -3.14
CA LEU A 268 -0.98 7.09 -1.82
C LEU A 268 -1.12 5.87 -0.89
N TYR A 269 -1.62 4.73 -1.39
CA TYR A 269 -1.62 3.50 -0.61
C TYR A 269 -0.20 3.09 -0.17
N ARG A 270 0.78 3.12 -1.08
CA ARG A 270 2.19 2.82 -0.78
C ARG A 270 2.73 3.74 0.32
N LEU A 271 2.45 5.03 0.22
CA LEU A 271 2.83 6.02 1.24
C LEU A 271 2.20 5.71 2.61
N VAL A 272 0.90 5.42 2.65
CA VAL A 272 0.20 5.08 3.91
C VAL A 272 0.81 3.81 4.52
N SER A 273 1.08 2.80 3.68
CA SER A 273 1.69 1.53 4.08
C SER A 273 3.10 1.74 4.65
N ASP A 274 3.98 2.40 3.90
CA ASP A 274 5.35 2.69 4.33
C ASP A 274 5.37 3.53 5.62
N PHE A 275 4.53 4.56 5.72
CA PHE A 275 4.45 5.39 6.92
C PHE A 275 4.00 4.58 8.14
N TYR A 276 2.98 3.71 8.00
CA TYR A 276 2.57 2.78 9.06
C TYR A 276 3.72 1.87 9.47
N LEU A 277 4.38 1.22 8.52
CA LEU A 277 5.39 0.20 8.79
C LEU A 277 6.67 0.82 9.37
N ARG A 278 7.20 1.90 8.77
CA ARG A 278 8.42 2.56 9.23
C ARG A 278 8.28 3.28 10.56
N THR A 279 7.10 3.79 10.89
CA THR A 279 6.92 4.53 12.15
C THR A 279 6.42 3.66 13.30
N LYS A 280 5.64 2.60 13.02
CA LYS A 280 4.98 1.79 14.07
C LYS A 280 5.54 0.40 14.24
N ILE A 281 6.16 -0.19 13.21
CA ILE A 281 6.52 -1.60 13.21
C ILE A 281 8.03 -1.79 13.16
N ILE A 282 8.68 -1.39 12.07
CA ILE A 282 10.11 -1.64 11.79
C ILE A 282 11.04 -1.22 12.93
N PRO A 283 10.86 -0.04 13.57
CA PRO A 283 11.73 0.39 14.66
C PRO A 283 11.74 -0.56 15.86
N TYR A 284 10.75 -1.44 15.98
CA TYR A 284 10.58 -2.33 17.14
C TYR A 284 10.76 -3.81 16.79
N CYS A 285 10.94 -4.18 15.51
CA CYS A 285 11.12 -5.58 15.11
C CYS A 285 12.34 -6.25 15.73
N HIS A 286 13.40 -5.49 16.00
CA HIS A 286 14.67 -6.00 16.56
C HIS A 286 14.63 -6.21 18.09
N ILE A 287 13.55 -5.76 18.76
CA ILE A 287 13.41 -5.86 20.21
C ILE A 287 12.72 -7.18 20.53
N GLN A 288 13.37 -8.04 21.31
CA GLN A 288 12.79 -9.30 21.78
C GLN A 288 11.44 -9.06 22.47
N HIS A 289 10.37 -9.68 21.96
CA HIS A 289 8.99 -9.52 22.40
C HIS A 289 8.44 -8.07 22.39
N GLY A 290 9.13 -7.12 21.76
CA GLY A 290 8.72 -5.71 21.76
C GLY A 290 7.36 -5.50 21.14
N LEU A 291 7.16 -6.00 19.92
CA LEU A 291 5.87 -5.93 19.22
C LEU A 291 4.80 -6.82 19.87
N SER A 292 5.16 -8.02 20.34
CA SER A 292 4.22 -8.88 21.10
C SER A 292 3.62 -8.14 22.31
N SER A 293 4.48 -7.46 23.07
CA SER A 293 4.07 -6.68 24.25
C SER A 293 3.21 -5.47 23.86
N ALA A 294 3.56 -4.80 22.76
CA ALA A 294 2.86 -3.61 22.28
C ALA A 294 1.42 -3.89 21.80
N VAL A 295 1.07 -5.14 21.46
CA VAL A 295 -0.33 -5.50 21.13
C VAL A 295 -1.27 -5.23 22.32
N GLN A 296 -0.76 -5.28 23.56
CA GLN A 296 -1.58 -5.16 24.78
C GLN A 296 -2.80 -6.09 24.78
N GLY A 297 -2.64 -7.26 24.16
CA GLY A 297 -3.66 -8.30 24.08
C GLY A 297 -4.02 -8.83 25.46
N ARG A 298 -5.27 -9.21 25.65
CA ARG A 298 -5.72 -9.84 26.91
C ARG A 298 -5.29 -11.31 26.99
N ASN A 299 -4.97 -11.91 25.84
CA ASN A 299 -4.53 -13.30 25.74
C ASN A 299 -3.57 -13.48 24.53
N HIS A 300 -2.98 -14.67 24.42
CA HIS A 300 -2.03 -14.99 23.34
C HIS A 300 -2.69 -15.04 21.94
N ILE A 301 -4.02 -15.21 21.84
CA ILE A 301 -4.72 -15.18 20.55
C ILE A 301 -4.66 -13.78 19.95
N ASP A 302 -4.85 -12.73 20.74
CA ASP A 302 -4.74 -11.33 20.29
C ASP A 302 -3.36 -11.05 19.68
N VAL A 303 -2.32 -11.46 20.39
CA VAL A 303 -0.92 -11.29 19.96
C VAL A 303 -0.65 -12.08 18.69
N ASN A 304 -1.10 -13.33 18.62
CA ASN A 304 -0.92 -14.19 17.45
C ASN A 304 -1.57 -13.57 16.21
N LEU A 305 -2.85 -13.22 16.28
CA LEU A 305 -3.58 -12.67 15.15
C LEU A 305 -2.97 -11.36 14.68
N LYS A 306 -2.60 -10.46 15.60
CA LYS A 306 -2.03 -9.17 15.23
C LYS A 306 -0.63 -9.30 14.63
N LEU A 307 0.21 -10.20 15.16
CA LEU A 307 1.56 -10.38 14.61
C LEU A 307 1.55 -11.07 13.24
N PHE A 308 0.64 -12.03 13.00
CA PHE A 308 0.46 -12.58 11.66
C PHE A 308 -0.04 -11.50 10.69
N ASP A 309 -1.02 -10.66 11.07
CA ASP A 309 -1.44 -9.52 10.24
C ASP A 309 -0.28 -8.57 9.92
N ILE A 310 0.56 -8.23 10.91
CA ILE A 310 1.76 -7.40 10.69
C ILE A 310 2.77 -8.09 9.76
N LEU A 311 2.99 -9.39 9.91
CA LEU A 311 3.85 -10.18 9.02
C LEU A 311 3.37 -10.04 7.57
N GLY A 312 2.08 -10.27 7.31
CA GLY A 312 1.50 -10.13 5.97
C GLY A 312 1.64 -8.71 5.39
N ARG A 313 1.52 -7.66 6.22
CA ARG A 313 1.70 -6.26 5.77
C ARG A 313 3.14 -5.94 5.39
N LEU A 314 4.12 -6.36 6.21
CA LEU A 314 5.55 -6.21 5.87
C LEU A 314 5.88 -6.94 4.57
N SER A 315 5.38 -8.18 4.42
CA SER A 315 5.62 -8.99 3.23
C SER A 315 5.01 -8.40 1.97
N LEU A 316 3.80 -7.83 2.04
CA LEU A 316 3.22 -7.11 0.91
C LEU A 316 4.09 -5.92 0.47
N GLU A 317 4.59 -5.14 1.43
CA GLU A 317 5.46 -4.01 1.14
C GLU A 317 6.76 -4.43 0.44
N THR A 318 7.39 -5.52 0.89
CA THR A 318 8.55 -6.12 0.23
C THR A 318 8.25 -6.54 -1.21
N LEU A 319 7.08 -7.12 -1.47
CA LEU A 319 6.69 -7.62 -2.79
C LEU A 319 6.36 -6.48 -3.76
N TRP A 320 5.80 -5.38 -3.26
CA TRP A 320 5.67 -4.17 -4.07
C TRP A 320 7.03 -3.55 -4.41
N LEU A 321 7.96 -3.48 -3.45
CA LEU A 321 9.33 -3.03 -3.73
C LEU A 321 10.00 -3.91 -4.79
N SER A 322 9.80 -5.23 -4.74
CA SER A 322 10.25 -6.16 -5.80
C SER A 322 9.69 -5.76 -7.17
N ASN A 323 8.37 -5.56 -7.25
CA ASN A 323 7.71 -5.13 -8.48
C ASN A 323 8.22 -3.75 -8.97
N GLU A 324 8.53 -2.82 -8.08
CA GLU A 324 9.10 -1.51 -8.44
C GLU A 324 10.54 -1.65 -8.96
N ILE A 325 11.37 -2.49 -8.34
CA ILE A 325 12.74 -2.78 -8.76
C ILE A 325 12.79 -3.32 -10.19
N THR A 326 11.90 -4.24 -10.57
CA THR A 326 11.89 -4.77 -11.94
C THR A 326 11.46 -3.71 -12.98
N ASN A 327 10.78 -2.64 -12.55
CA ASN A 327 10.20 -1.64 -13.44
C ASN A 327 11.00 -0.33 -13.49
N VAL A 328 12.06 -0.19 -12.69
CA VAL A 328 12.89 1.02 -12.70
C VAL A 328 13.98 0.92 -13.76
N ASN A 329 14.20 2.01 -14.50
CA ASN A 329 15.22 2.07 -15.55
C ASN A 329 16.54 2.73 -15.08
N GLU A 330 16.50 3.46 -13.97
CA GLU A 330 17.66 4.19 -13.44
C GLU A 330 18.39 3.34 -12.39
N GLU A 331 19.67 3.05 -12.64
CA GLU A 331 20.50 2.19 -11.79
C GLU A 331 20.61 2.69 -10.34
N ASN A 332 20.69 4.02 -10.14
CA ASN A 332 20.77 4.59 -8.80
C ASN A 332 19.48 4.39 -8.00
N ASP A 333 18.32 4.52 -8.66
CA ASP A 333 17.02 4.29 -8.03
C ASP A 333 16.83 2.81 -7.73
N GLU A 334 17.26 1.93 -8.64
CA GLU A 334 17.28 0.48 -8.43
C GLU A 334 18.07 0.09 -7.17
N ILE A 335 19.28 0.65 -6.99
CA ILE A 335 20.11 0.42 -5.81
C ILE A 335 19.40 0.90 -4.53
N LEU A 336 18.76 2.08 -4.56
CA LEU A 336 18.03 2.60 -3.42
C LEU A 336 16.83 1.72 -3.04
N LEU A 337 16.08 1.25 -4.03
CA LEU A 337 14.94 0.36 -3.83
C LEU A 337 15.39 -1.00 -3.30
N LYS A 338 16.45 -1.61 -3.84
CA LYS A 338 17.05 -2.85 -3.32
C LYS A 338 17.50 -2.71 -1.87
N ASN A 339 18.21 -1.63 -1.53
CA ASN A 339 18.60 -1.36 -0.15
C ASN A 339 17.40 -1.24 0.79
N THR A 340 16.33 -0.59 0.31
CA THR A 340 15.07 -0.49 1.06
C THR A 340 14.42 -1.86 1.23
N GLN A 341 14.34 -2.66 0.17
CA GLN A 341 13.79 -4.01 0.20
C GLN A 341 14.52 -4.90 1.21
N SER A 342 15.85 -4.89 1.23
CA SER A 342 16.65 -5.64 2.21
C SER A 342 16.37 -5.20 3.66
N GLN A 343 16.12 -3.90 3.91
CA GLN A 343 15.71 -3.45 5.25
C GLN A 343 14.36 -4.04 5.67
N TYR A 344 13.40 -4.12 4.73
CA TYR A 344 12.10 -4.73 4.97
C TYR A 344 12.21 -6.25 5.19
N ILE A 345 13.03 -6.95 4.40
CA ILE A 345 13.27 -8.39 4.58
C ILE A 345 13.94 -8.65 5.93
N GLN A 346 14.95 -7.86 6.31
CA GLN A 346 15.55 -7.97 7.63
C GLN A 346 14.54 -7.66 8.75
N ALA A 347 13.60 -6.74 8.55
CA ALA A 347 12.52 -6.49 9.49
C ALA A 347 11.56 -7.68 9.63
N ILE A 348 11.27 -8.41 8.54
CA ILE A 348 10.51 -9.68 8.56
C ILE A 348 11.28 -10.74 9.37
N LYS A 349 12.57 -10.96 9.08
CA LYS A 349 13.42 -11.91 9.81
C LYS A 349 13.46 -11.57 11.31
N ASN A 350 13.66 -10.30 11.64
CA ASN A 350 13.67 -9.81 13.02
C ASN A 350 12.30 -9.99 13.71
N LEU A 351 11.20 -9.70 13.01
CA LEU A 351 9.85 -9.89 13.54
C LEU A 351 9.61 -11.36 13.93
N ILE A 352 9.96 -12.30 13.04
CA ILE A 352 9.83 -13.74 13.27
C ILE A 352 10.70 -14.18 14.46
N ASN A 353 12.00 -13.84 14.42
CA ASN A 353 12.97 -14.30 15.42
C ASN A 353 12.67 -13.78 16.82
N ASN A 354 12.20 -12.53 16.94
CA ASN A 354 11.93 -11.90 18.23
C ASN A 354 10.52 -12.18 18.78
N ASN A 355 9.66 -12.86 18.02
CA ASN A 355 8.28 -13.16 18.41
C ASN A 355 7.92 -14.62 18.08
N PRO A 356 8.28 -15.59 18.95
CA PRO A 356 8.08 -17.02 18.72
C PRO A 356 6.63 -17.46 18.45
N ILE A 357 5.65 -16.61 18.74
CA ILE A 357 4.24 -16.88 18.42
C ILE A 357 3.97 -16.96 16.92
N LEU A 358 4.86 -16.42 16.08
CA LEU A 358 4.85 -16.55 14.62
C LEU A 358 5.32 -17.94 14.14
N LEU A 359 5.79 -18.80 15.05
CA LEU A 359 6.02 -20.22 14.77
C LEU A 359 4.74 -21.06 14.96
N SER A 360 3.60 -20.45 15.27
CA SER A 360 2.35 -21.15 15.56
C SER A 360 1.14 -20.52 14.89
N PRO A 361 0.84 -20.87 13.64
CA PRO A 361 -0.47 -20.58 13.08
C PRO A 361 -1.58 -21.21 13.95
N TYR A 362 -2.64 -20.48 14.23
CA TYR A 362 -3.83 -20.93 14.96
C TYR A 362 -5.05 -21.09 14.05
N ARG A 363 -5.04 -20.45 12.87
CA ARG A 363 -6.11 -20.50 11.88
C ARG A 363 -5.58 -20.95 10.54
N GLU A 364 -6.36 -21.72 9.80
CA GLU A 364 -6.10 -22.01 8.39
C GLU A 364 -5.93 -20.73 7.55
N GLY A 365 -6.66 -19.66 7.89
CA GLY A 365 -6.55 -18.37 7.20
C GLY A 365 -5.15 -17.73 7.28
N GLN A 366 -4.33 -18.10 8.28
CA GLN A 366 -2.96 -17.58 8.41
C GLN A 366 -2.00 -18.14 7.37
N THR A 367 -2.43 -19.12 6.57
CA THR A 367 -1.72 -19.55 5.35
C THR A 367 -1.44 -18.37 4.43
N ILE A 368 -2.32 -17.36 4.39
CA ILE A 368 -2.16 -16.16 3.57
C ILE A 368 -0.91 -15.39 3.97
N GLU A 369 -0.78 -15.08 5.27
CA GLU A 369 0.36 -14.32 5.78
C GLU A 369 1.66 -15.13 5.76
N VAL A 370 1.59 -16.46 5.96
CA VAL A 370 2.75 -17.35 5.75
C VAL A 370 3.18 -17.36 4.29
N ALA A 371 2.24 -17.49 3.35
CA ALA A 371 2.52 -17.51 1.92
C ALA A 371 3.15 -16.20 1.43
N LEU A 372 2.62 -15.06 1.88
CA LEU A 372 3.20 -13.74 1.60
C LEU A 372 4.63 -13.63 2.15
N ALA A 373 4.86 -14.08 3.39
CA ALA A 373 6.18 -14.05 4.00
C ALA A 373 7.20 -14.90 3.25
N LEU A 374 6.81 -16.10 2.79
CA LEU A 374 7.68 -16.93 1.97
C LEU A 374 8.00 -16.27 0.63
N LEU A 375 7.02 -15.69 -0.08
CA LEU A 375 7.29 -14.95 -1.32
C LEU A 375 8.26 -13.78 -1.10
N ALA A 376 8.08 -13.04 0.00
CA ALA A 376 8.93 -11.91 0.35
C ALA A 376 10.35 -12.34 0.74
N LEU A 377 10.51 -13.42 1.51
CA LEU A 377 11.81 -13.95 1.92
C LEU A 377 12.59 -14.54 0.73
N ASN A 378 11.91 -15.12 -0.27
CA ASN A 378 12.56 -15.62 -1.48
C ASN A 378 13.21 -14.50 -2.32
N GLN A 379 12.90 -13.23 -2.09
CA GLN A 379 13.55 -12.13 -2.82
C GLN A 379 15.06 -11.98 -2.49
N GLU A 380 15.53 -12.58 -1.40
CA GLU A 380 16.95 -12.60 -1.00
C GLU A 380 17.64 -13.96 -1.28
N ASP A 381 16.94 -14.94 -1.88
CA ASP A 381 17.41 -16.31 -2.14
C ASP A 381 18.02 -17.05 -0.92
N ASP A 382 17.67 -16.61 0.30
CA ASP A 382 18.12 -17.21 1.56
C ASP A 382 17.24 -18.41 1.96
N LEU A 383 17.33 -19.48 1.17
CA LEU A 383 16.59 -20.72 1.42
C LEU A 383 16.95 -21.36 2.77
N THR A 384 18.14 -21.07 3.32
CA THR A 384 18.59 -21.59 4.62
C THR A 384 17.75 -21.02 5.76
N TYR A 385 17.50 -19.70 5.74
CA TYR A 385 16.63 -19.06 6.73
C TYR A 385 15.19 -19.56 6.61
N ILE A 386 14.67 -19.65 5.37
CA ILE A 386 13.31 -20.13 5.13
C ILE A 386 13.13 -21.55 5.64
N HIS A 387 14.06 -22.44 5.31
CA HIS A 387 14.07 -23.83 5.78
C HIS A 387 14.02 -23.89 7.32
N SER A 388 14.92 -23.16 8.00
CA SER A 388 14.98 -23.11 9.46
C SER A 388 13.66 -22.60 10.09
N TRP A 389 13.01 -21.62 9.45
CA TRP A 389 11.73 -21.10 9.93
C TRP A 389 10.59 -22.13 9.77
N LEU A 390 10.53 -22.82 8.63
CA LEU A 390 9.55 -23.86 8.37
C LEU A 390 9.72 -25.06 9.31
N GLU A 391 10.96 -25.51 9.53
CA GLU A 391 11.28 -26.58 10.48
C GLU A 391 10.79 -26.20 11.89
N ALA A 392 11.16 -25.01 12.38
CA ALA A 392 10.74 -24.53 13.70
C ALA A 392 9.23 -24.37 13.83
N MET A 393 8.53 -23.97 12.76
CA MET A 393 7.07 -23.88 12.72
C MET A 393 6.43 -25.28 12.82
N LEU A 394 6.89 -26.25 12.03
CA LEU A 394 6.36 -27.62 12.05
C LEU A 394 6.60 -28.30 13.39
N ASP A 395 7.79 -28.13 13.97
CA ASP A 395 8.12 -28.64 15.31
C ASP A 395 7.21 -28.06 16.38
N ARG A 396 6.93 -26.76 16.29
CA ARG A 396 6.03 -26.08 17.22
C ARG A 396 4.60 -26.57 17.06
N ILE A 397 4.10 -26.71 15.83
CA ILE A 397 2.76 -27.26 15.56
C ILE A 397 2.65 -28.68 16.12
N ARG A 398 3.64 -29.55 15.85
CA ARG A 398 3.71 -30.93 16.38
C ARG A 398 3.66 -30.94 17.90
N SER A 399 4.46 -30.08 18.54
CA SER A 399 4.47 -29.94 20.00
C SER A 399 3.12 -29.49 20.55
N ASN A 400 2.44 -28.57 19.86
CA ASN A 400 1.11 -28.09 20.27
C ASN A 400 0.06 -29.19 20.15
N PHE A 401 0.09 -30.02 19.09
CA PHE A 401 -0.80 -31.18 19.01
C PHE A 401 -0.52 -32.19 20.13
N LEU A 402 0.76 -32.52 20.37
CA LEU A 402 1.15 -33.48 21.41
C LEU A 402 0.74 -33.02 22.81
N ALA A 403 0.92 -31.74 23.11
CA ALA A 403 0.57 -31.13 24.39
C ALA A 403 -0.90 -30.69 24.49
N ASN A 404 -1.71 -30.89 23.43
CA ASN A 404 -3.06 -30.36 23.29
C ASN A 404 -3.15 -28.86 23.65
N GLN A 405 -2.25 -28.08 23.07
CA GLN A 405 -2.24 -26.61 23.07
C GLN A 405 -2.86 -26.07 21.77
N THR A 406 -2.85 -24.76 21.56
CA THR A 406 -3.44 -24.13 20.37
C THR A 406 -2.73 -24.58 19.08
N TYR A 407 -3.41 -25.35 18.24
CA TYR A 407 -2.92 -25.82 16.94
C TYR A 407 -3.69 -25.16 15.78
N PRO A 408 -3.23 -25.26 14.51
CA PRO A 408 -3.98 -24.74 13.37
C PRO A 408 -5.39 -25.34 13.30
N SER A 409 -6.39 -24.48 13.06
CA SER A 409 -7.79 -24.88 13.04
C SER A 409 -8.62 -24.12 12.00
N THR A 410 -9.77 -24.68 11.63
CA THR A 410 -10.76 -24.06 10.73
C THR A 410 -11.61 -22.98 11.41
N LEU A 411 -11.31 -22.63 12.67
CA LEU A 411 -12.07 -21.66 13.45
C LEU A 411 -11.79 -20.22 12.98
N SER A 412 -12.84 -19.54 12.49
CA SER A 412 -12.78 -18.13 12.10
C SER A 412 -13.26 -17.18 13.22
N GLU A 413 -14.21 -17.62 14.04
CA GLU A 413 -14.79 -16.83 15.12
C GLU A 413 -13.81 -16.70 16.31
N TYR A 414 -13.53 -15.46 16.69
CA TYR A 414 -12.62 -15.15 17.80
C TYR A 414 -13.05 -15.79 19.13
N SER A 415 -14.37 -15.81 19.42
CA SER A 415 -14.93 -16.41 20.65
C SER A 415 -14.69 -17.92 20.76
N LYS A 416 -14.64 -18.63 19.62
CA LYS A 416 -14.30 -20.06 19.56
C LYS A 416 -12.80 -20.25 19.71
N LEU A 417 -12.00 -19.39 19.09
CA LEU A 417 -10.54 -19.51 19.11
C LEU A 417 -9.92 -19.29 20.50
N ILE A 418 -10.47 -18.42 21.33
CA ILE A 418 -10.01 -18.27 22.74
C ILE A 418 -10.16 -19.57 23.52
N LYS A 419 -11.16 -20.39 23.19
CA LYS A 419 -11.45 -21.67 23.86
C LYS A 419 -10.72 -22.84 23.20
N HIS A 420 -9.88 -22.58 22.21
CA HIS A 420 -9.19 -23.62 21.45
C HIS A 420 -7.89 -24.01 22.16
N PRO A 421 -7.66 -25.32 22.43
CA PRO A 421 -8.52 -26.47 22.18
C PRO A 421 -9.52 -26.77 23.31
N ALA A 422 -10.70 -27.27 22.94
CA ALA A 422 -11.70 -27.76 23.90
C ALA A 422 -11.54 -29.27 24.15
N HIS A 423 -11.98 -29.73 25.32
CA HIS A 423 -11.86 -31.13 25.75
C HIS A 423 -13.03 -32.04 25.32
N GLU A 424 -13.89 -31.59 24.40
CA GLU A 424 -15.02 -32.41 23.92
C GLU A 424 -14.54 -33.55 23.01
N GLN A 425 -15.18 -34.72 23.11
CA GLN A 425 -14.84 -35.86 22.25
C GLN A 425 -15.11 -35.52 20.78
N GLY A 426 -14.15 -35.79 19.91
CA GLY A 426 -14.25 -35.44 18.48
C GLY A 426 -13.95 -33.96 18.17
N TYR A 427 -13.56 -33.15 19.16
CA TYR A 427 -13.26 -31.73 18.96
C TYR A 427 -12.18 -31.53 17.90
N LYS A 428 -11.05 -32.24 18.05
CA LYS A 428 -9.89 -32.10 17.18
C LYS A 428 -10.30 -32.37 15.75
N GLU A 429 -10.98 -33.49 15.50
CA GLU A 429 -11.43 -33.92 14.19
C GLU A 429 -12.33 -32.87 13.51
N LYS A 430 -13.23 -32.28 14.29
CA LYS A 430 -14.13 -31.22 13.83
C LYS A 430 -13.39 -29.93 13.46
N VAL A 431 -12.45 -29.48 14.29
CA VAL A 431 -11.73 -28.22 14.05
C VAL A 431 -10.53 -28.36 13.11
N THR A 432 -10.14 -29.59 12.77
CA THR A 432 -9.11 -29.91 11.75
C THR A 432 -9.68 -30.74 10.60
N GLN A 433 -10.96 -30.55 10.28
CA GLN A 433 -11.64 -31.31 9.21
C GLN A 433 -11.08 -31.03 7.81
N SER A 434 -10.44 -29.88 7.59
CA SER A 434 -9.87 -29.46 6.31
C SER A 434 -8.68 -28.55 6.53
N SER A 435 -7.70 -28.59 5.62
CA SER A 435 -6.55 -27.70 5.69
C SER A 435 -6.08 -27.24 4.32
N VAL A 436 -5.86 -25.92 4.22
CA VAL A 436 -5.12 -25.28 3.13
C VAL A 436 -3.66 -25.01 3.55
N LEU A 437 -3.40 -24.88 4.86
CA LEU A 437 -2.06 -24.60 5.39
C LEU A 437 -1.08 -25.74 5.07
N TYR A 438 -1.42 -26.97 5.44
CA TYR A 438 -0.51 -28.10 5.23
C TYR A 438 -0.35 -28.44 3.75
N ALA A 439 -1.42 -28.29 2.96
CA ALA A 439 -1.35 -28.44 1.52
C ALA A 439 -0.41 -27.39 0.90
N PHE A 440 -0.53 -26.14 1.30
CA PHE A 440 0.35 -25.06 0.86
C PHE A 440 1.81 -25.29 1.27
N LEU A 441 2.08 -25.61 2.54
CA LEU A 441 3.45 -25.87 3.02
C LEU A 441 4.11 -27.05 2.29
N ALA A 442 3.34 -28.11 2.03
CA ALA A 442 3.83 -29.26 1.28
C ALA A 442 4.16 -28.90 -0.18
N THR A 443 3.30 -28.11 -0.83
CA THR A 443 3.56 -27.62 -2.19
C THR A 443 4.76 -26.68 -2.23
N TYR A 444 4.90 -25.79 -1.25
CA TYR A 444 6.05 -24.91 -1.14
C TYR A 444 7.35 -25.71 -1.03
N ALA A 445 7.40 -26.66 -0.08
CA ALA A 445 8.54 -27.55 0.09
C ALA A 445 8.87 -28.33 -1.19
N ALA A 446 7.85 -28.81 -1.91
CA ALA A 446 8.05 -29.52 -3.17
C ALA A 446 8.62 -28.63 -4.28
N VAL A 447 8.16 -27.38 -4.38
CA VAL A 447 8.63 -26.41 -5.38
C VAL A 447 10.08 -25.97 -5.11
N THR A 448 10.46 -25.87 -3.83
CA THR A 448 11.81 -25.45 -3.41
C THR A 448 12.74 -26.63 -3.09
N ASP A 449 12.37 -27.85 -3.49
CA ASP A 449 13.14 -29.09 -3.30
C ASP A 449 13.56 -29.39 -1.84
N MET A 450 12.71 -29.05 -0.86
CA MET A 450 12.91 -29.29 0.58
C MET A 450 12.28 -30.62 1.01
N GLN A 451 12.90 -31.73 0.62
CA GLN A 451 12.40 -33.09 0.85
C GLN A 451 12.15 -33.42 2.34
N ASP A 452 13.02 -32.96 3.23
CA ASP A 452 12.93 -33.19 4.68
C ASP A 452 11.76 -32.43 5.34
N ILE A 453 11.49 -31.20 4.88
CA ILE A 453 10.31 -30.43 5.28
C ILE A 453 9.03 -31.14 4.78
N TYR A 454 9.00 -31.58 3.52
CA TYR A 454 7.88 -32.32 2.96
C TYR A 454 7.58 -33.61 3.75
N ASP A 455 8.62 -34.38 4.08
CA ASP A 455 8.47 -35.60 4.89
C ASP A 455 8.05 -35.32 6.34
N SER A 456 8.50 -34.20 6.93
CA SER A 456 8.04 -33.75 8.24
C SER A 456 6.54 -33.42 8.26
N ILE A 457 6.03 -32.80 7.19
CA ILE A 457 4.60 -32.53 7.02
C ILE A 457 3.81 -33.83 6.87
N LYS A 458 4.33 -34.83 6.14
CA LYS A 458 3.72 -36.18 6.05
C LYS A 458 3.58 -36.86 7.40
N ILE A 459 4.65 -36.83 8.20
CA ILE A 459 4.66 -37.41 9.54
C ILE A 459 3.62 -36.74 10.42
N LEU A 460 3.59 -35.41 10.42
CA LEU A 460 2.60 -34.63 11.17
C LEU A 460 1.17 -34.96 10.72
N TYR A 461 0.94 -35.01 9.41
CA TYR A 461 -0.36 -35.35 8.83
C TYR A 461 -0.84 -36.72 9.31
N ARG A 462 -0.01 -37.75 9.12
CA ARG A 462 -0.30 -39.14 9.52
C ARG A 462 -0.58 -39.26 11.02
N ASP A 463 0.25 -38.64 11.85
CA ASP A 463 0.24 -38.88 13.30
C ASP A 463 -0.88 -38.11 14.02
N TYR A 464 -1.26 -36.92 13.53
CA TYR A 464 -2.17 -36.03 14.27
C TYR A 464 -3.50 -35.73 13.56
N ILE A 465 -3.50 -35.68 12.23
CA ILE A 465 -4.60 -35.13 11.41
C ILE A 465 -4.91 -35.98 10.16
N GLY A 466 -4.72 -37.30 10.21
CA GLY A 466 -4.92 -38.18 9.05
C GLY A 466 -6.35 -38.22 8.50
N HIS A 467 -7.32 -37.69 9.24
CA HIS A 467 -8.72 -37.48 8.82
C HIS A 467 -8.94 -36.17 8.04
N CYS A 468 -7.97 -35.26 8.04
CA CYS A 468 -8.09 -33.91 7.50
C CYS A 468 -8.17 -33.94 5.97
N ASN A 469 -9.16 -33.24 5.41
CA ASN A 469 -9.27 -33.02 3.98
C ASN A 469 -8.28 -31.93 3.52
N LEU A 470 -7.14 -32.33 2.96
CA LEU A 470 -6.18 -31.39 2.38
C LEU A 470 -6.74 -30.77 1.10
N GLN A 471 -6.63 -29.44 0.99
CA GLN A 471 -7.27 -28.65 -0.04
C GLN A 471 -6.31 -27.64 -0.67
N ALA A 472 -6.36 -27.50 -1.98
CA ALA A 472 -5.71 -26.43 -2.73
C ALA A 472 -6.77 -25.53 -3.37
N TRP A 473 -6.63 -24.22 -3.20
CA TRP A 473 -7.53 -23.22 -3.78
C TRP A 473 -6.91 -22.59 -5.04
N TYR A 474 -7.75 -22.38 -6.05
CA TYR A 474 -7.39 -21.77 -7.33
C TYR A 474 -8.41 -20.71 -7.72
N LEU A 475 -7.99 -19.81 -8.61
CA LEU A 475 -8.92 -18.90 -9.26
C LEU A 475 -9.84 -19.66 -10.23
N SER A 476 -11.10 -19.24 -10.31
CA SER A 476 -12.07 -19.69 -11.32
C SER A 476 -12.44 -18.53 -12.24
N ASP A 477 -13.19 -18.81 -13.31
CA ASP A 477 -13.63 -17.79 -14.28
C ASP A 477 -14.43 -16.65 -13.62
N ASP A 478 -15.09 -16.92 -12.50
CA ASP A 478 -15.88 -15.94 -11.75
C ASP A 478 -15.02 -15.01 -10.88
N SER A 479 -13.74 -15.36 -10.66
CA SER A 479 -12.85 -14.65 -9.73
C SER A 479 -12.65 -13.19 -10.12
N GLU A 480 -12.44 -12.87 -11.40
CA GLU A 480 -12.23 -11.48 -11.86
C GLU A 480 -13.44 -10.57 -11.53
N ALA A 481 -14.64 -11.13 -11.53
CA ALA A 481 -15.85 -10.40 -11.19
C ALA A 481 -15.97 -10.11 -9.69
N ALA A 482 -15.51 -11.05 -8.84
CA ALA A 482 -15.77 -11.04 -7.41
C ALA A 482 -14.60 -10.54 -6.54
N ILE A 483 -13.36 -10.88 -6.90
CA ILE A 483 -12.19 -10.79 -6.01
C ILE A 483 -11.89 -9.38 -5.51
N TRP A 484 -12.11 -8.36 -6.34
CA TRP A 484 -11.77 -6.98 -6.02
C TRP A 484 -12.69 -6.37 -4.94
N LYS A 485 -13.98 -6.70 -5.00
CA LYS A 485 -15.00 -6.19 -4.06
C LYS A 485 -15.40 -7.18 -2.97
N ASN A 486 -15.00 -8.44 -3.12
CA ASN A 486 -15.53 -9.58 -2.38
C ASN A 486 -17.06 -9.63 -2.45
N SER A 487 -17.61 -9.51 -3.66
CA SER A 487 -19.06 -9.39 -3.91
C SER A 487 -19.80 -10.73 -3.88
N ALA A 488 -19.09 -11.84 -4.08
CA ALA A 488 -19.60 -13.21 -4.02
C ALA A 488 -18.47 -14.17 -3.66
N ALA A 489 -18.82 -15.38 -3.19
CA ALA A 489 -17.86 -16.47 -3.08
C ALA A 489 -17.39 -16.88 -4.48
N HIS A 490 -16.08 -17.11 -4.64
CA HIS A 490 -15.47 -17.44 -5.93
C HIS A 490 -14.23 -18.33 -5.75
N GLY A 491 -13.64 -18.74 -6.87
CA GLY A 491 -12.53 -19.70 -6.91
C GLY A 491 -13.01 -21.15 -6.93
N ALA A 492 -12.06 -22.06 -7.14
CA ALA A 492 -12.27 -23.49 -7.17
C ALA A 492 -11.35 -24.17 -6.16
N THR A 493 -11.80 -25.27 -5.56
CA THR A 493 -11.02 -26.03 -4.58
C THR A 493 -10.80 -27.45 -5.09
N LEU A 494 -9.53 -27.84 -5.21
CA LEU A 494 -9.14 -29.24 -5.31
C LEU A 494 -9.09 -29.82 -3.90
N ALA A 495 -9.99 -30.75 -3.61
CA ALA A 495 -10.12 -31.40 -2.32
C ALA A 495 -9.64 -32.85 -2.37
N GLY A 496 -9.33 -33.41 -1.21
CA GLY A 496 -8.92 -34.81 -1.07
C GLY A 496 -7.49 -35.07 -1.48
N LEU A 497 -6.62 -34.05 -1.42
CA LEU A 497 -5.20 -34.20 -1.77
C LEU A 497 -4.54 -35.25 -0.87
N ASN A 498 -3.82 -36.18 -1.48
CA ASN A 498 -3.21 -37.29 -0.77
C ASN A 498 -1.72 -37.04 -0.54
N LEU A 499 -1.35 -36.72 0.69
CA LEU A 499 0.03 -36.47 1.07
C LEU A 499 0.88 -37.76 1.15
N ASN A 500 0.31 -38.95 0.95
CA ASN A 500 1.06 -40.22 0.94
C ASN A 500 1.74 -40.51 -0.42
N THR A 501 1.85 -39.54 -1.31
CA THR A 501 2.53 -39.62 -2.61
C THR A 501 3.97 -39.12 -2.52
N SER A 502 4.78 -39.36 -3.56
CA SER A 502 6.10 -38.73 -3.67
C SER A 502 5.99 -37.21 -3.80
N MET A 503 7.07 -36.48 -3.46
CA MET A 503 7.11 -35.02 -3.55
C MET A 503 6.83 -34.52 -4.98
N HIS A 504 7.38 -35.21 -5.97
CA HIS A 504 7.15 -34.93 -7.38
C HIS A 504 5.70 -35.17 -7.81
N GLU A 505 5.09 -36.30 -7.43
CA GLU A 505 3.67 -36.57 -7.73
C GLU A 505 2.73 -35.53 -7.10
N TRP A 506 3.00 -35.14 -5.85
CA TRP A 506 2.28 -34.07 -5.18
C TRP A 506 2.39 -32.74 -5.92
N GLN A 507 3.61 -32.36 -6.32
CA GLN A 507 3.84 -31.13 -7.08
C GLN A 507 3.10 -31.14 -8.41
N GLU A 508 3.15 -32.24 -9.16
CA GLU A 508 2.43 -32.37 -10.43
C GLU A 508 0.92 -32.29 -10.23
N GLU A 509 0.35 -32.95 -9.21
CA GLU A 509 -1.08 -32.90 -8.92
C GLU A 509 -1.55 -31.48 -8.56
N VAL A 510 -0.88 -30.80 -7.63
CA VAL A 510 -1.29 -29.46 -7.17
C VAL A 510 -1.03 -28.39 -8.23
N LEU A 511 0.06 -28.48 -8.99
CA LEU A 511 0.39 -27.45 -9.98
C LEU A 511 -0.25 -27.71 -11.35
N TYR A 512 -0.92 -28.85 -11.54
CA TYR A 512 -1.61 -29.18 -12.80
C TYR A 512 -2.56 -28.07 -13.25
N GLN A 513 -3.38 -27.55 -12.34
CA GLN A 513 -4.37 -26.52 -12.69
C GLN A 513 -3.71 -25.21 -13.12
N CYS A 514 -2.66 -24.78 -12.45
CA CYS A 514 -1.96 -23.55 -12.82
C CYS A 514 -1.23 -23.66 -14.17
N LYS A 515 -0.73 -24.86 -14.52
CA LYS A 515 -0.11 -25.10 -15.84
C LYS A 515 -1.13 -25.07 -16.99
N ASN A 516 -2.38 -25.47 -16.73
CA ASN A 516 -3.40 -25.68 -17.77
C ASN A 516 -4.50 -24.61 -17.80
N SER A 517 -4.62 -23.78 -16.76
CA SER A 517 -5.60 -22.70 -16.69
C SER A 517 -5.02 -21.37 -17.17
N ALA A 518 -5.82 -20.63 -17.95
CA ALA A 518 -5.49 -19.26 -18.32
C ALA A 518 -5.97 -18.25 -17.26
N THR A 519 -6.84 -18.64 -16.33
CA THR A 519 -7.57 -17.73 -15.42
C THR A 519 -6.65 -16.76 -14.69
N PHE A 520 -5.52 -17.22 -14.14
CA PHE A 520 -4.55 -16.34 -13.46
C PHE A 520 -3.96 -15.28 -14.40
N LYS A 521 -3.47 -15.71 -15.57
CA LYS A 521 -2.86 -14.83 -16.58
C LYS A 521 -3.86 -13.84 -17.18
N GLU A 522 -5.13 -14.21 -17.20
CA GLU A 522 -6.21 -13.41 -17.77
C GLU A 522 -6.78 -12.36 -16.80
N LEU A 523 -6.47 -12.44 -15.50
CA LEU A 523 -6.87 -11.42 -14.53
C LEU A 523 -6.37 -10.05 -14.97
N SER A 524 -7.23 -9.04 -14.81
CA SER A 524 -6.97 -7.67 -15.26
C SER A 524 -5.67 -7.11 -14.67
N ALA A 525 -5.44 -7.33 -13.38
CA ALA A 525 -4.25 -6.89 -12.66
C ALA A 525 -2.96 -7.59 -13.15
N ILE A 526 -3.04 -8.87 -13.54
CA ILE A 526 -1.89 -9.63 -14.02
C ILE A 526 -1.51 -9.16 -15.44
N LYS A 527 -2.50 -9.04 -16.33
CA LYS A 527 -2.30 -8.48 -17.69
C LYS A 527 -1.72 -7.07 -17.68
N SER A 528 -2.15 -6.29 -16.70
CA SER A 528 -1.76 -4.90 -16.51
C SER A 528 -0.43 -4.74 -15.79
N GLY A 529 0.29 -5.81 -15.45
CA GLY A 529 1.58 -5.72 -14.78
C GLY A 529 1.52 -5.25 -13.33
N SER A 530 0.39 -5.47 -12.66
CA SER A 530 0.16 -5.08 -11.25
C SER A 530 -0.22 -6.29 -10.37
N PRO A 531 0.60 -7.35 -10.32
CA PRO A 531 0.29 -8.56 -9.56
C PRO A 531 0.09 -8.32 -8.05
N CYS A 532 0.71 -7.28 -7.50
CA CYS A 532 0.55 -6.92 -6.09
C CYS A 532 -0.89 -6.54 -5.72
N LEU A 533 -1.73 -6.10 -6.66
CA LEU A 533 -3.15 -5.86 -6.40
C LEU A 533 -3.90 -7.14 -6.02
N LEU A 534 -3.55 -8.26 -6.66
CA LEU A 534 -4.13 -9.57 -6.34
C LEU A 534 -3.69 -10.02 -4.94
N LEU A 535 -2.44 -9.78 -4.57
CA LEU A 535 -1.92 -10.09 -3.24
C LEU A 535 -2.62 -9.27 -2.14
N ILE A 536 -2.88 -7.97 -2.40
CA ILE A 536 -3.70 -7.14 -1.50
C ILE A 536 -5.11 -7.73 -1.40
N ALA A 537 -5.74 -8.10 -2.52
CA ALA A 537 -7.10 -8.66 -2.51
C ALA A 537 -7.18 -9.95 -1.68
N CYS A 538 -6.24 -10.88 -1.87
CA CYS A 538 -6.13 -12.11 -1.07
C CYS A 538 -6.02 -11.80 0.42
N ARG A 539 -5.12 -10.90 0.82
CA ARG A 539 -4.90 -10.54 2.23
C ARG A 539 -6.06 -9.80 2.87
N HIS A 540 -6.63 -8.84 2.15
CA HIS A 540 -7.70 -7.96 2.63
C HIS A 540 -9.03 -8.73 2.74
N HIS A 541 -9.36 -9.54 1.74
CA HIS A 541 -10.62 -10.29 1.69
C HIS A 541 -10.52 -11.73 2.24
N LYS A 542 -9.32 -12.13 2.68
CA LYS A 542 -9.02 -13.43 3.29
C LYS A 542 -9.23 -14.63 2.36
N TYR A 543 -8.77 -14.50 1.11
CA TYR A 543 -8.63 -15.62 0.17
C TYR A 543 -7.20 -16.16 0.16
N PRO A 544 -6.99 -17.49 0.04
CA PRO A 544 -5.66 -18.06 -0.16
C PRO A 544 -4.94 -17.43 -1.36
N LEU A 545 -3.61 -17.41 -1.33
CA LEU A 545 -2.83 -16.96 -2.48
C LEU A 545 -2.91 -18.02 -3.60
N PRO A 546 -3.07 -17.62 -4.87
CA PRO A 546 -2.93 -18.53 -6.00
C PRO A 546 -1.56 -19.19 -6.01
N TYR A 547 -1.51 -20.51 -6.23
CA TYR A 547 -0.27 -21.26 -6.37
C TYR A 547 0.58 -20.79 -7.57
N ASP A 548 -0.04 -20.12 -8.54
CA ASP A 548 0.63 -19.49 -9.69
C ASP A 548 1.82 -18.61 -9.27
N PHE A 549 1.75 -17.92 -8.13
CA PHE A 549 2.86 -17.11 -7.62
C PHE A 549 4.12 -17.92 -7.25
N PHE A 550 3.98 -19.23 -7.03
CA PHE A 550 5.06 -20.08 -6.52
C PHE A 550 5.68 -20.97 -7.61
N ILE A 551 5.03 -21.17 -8.75
CA ILE A 551 5.44 -22.16 -9.77
C ILE A 551 6.88 -21.98 -10.25
N ASN A 552 7.37 -20.75 -10.30
CA ASN A 552 8.69 -20.43 -10.85
C ASN A 552 9.78 -20.24 -9.79
N LEU A 553 9.51 -20.51 -8.50
CA LEU A 553 10.54 -20.36 -7.46
C LEU A 553 11.68 -21.40 -7.56
N GLY A 554 11.48 -22.49 -8.31
CA GLY A 554 12.47 -23.56 -8.52
C GLY A 554 13.21 -23.53 -9.88
N THR A 555 12.95 -22.53 -10.73
CA THR A 555 13.60 -22.37 -12.04
C THR A 555 14.04 -20.91 -12.15
N ASP A 556 15.33 -20.62 -12.38
CA ASP A 556 15.92 -19.27 -12.53
C ASP A 556 14.87 -18.15 -12.57
N VAL A 557 14.64 -17.60 -11.39
CA VAL A 557 13.52 -16.75 -10.97
C VAL A 557 13.57 -15.45 -11.77
N ASP A 558 12.54 -15.14 -12.58
CA ASP A 558 12.19 -13.74 -12.95
C ASP A 558 11.06 -13.58 -14.01
N LYS A 559 9.82 -14.09 -13.80
CA LYS A 559 8.75 -13.88 -14.82
C LYS A 559 7.34 -13.48 -14.36
N ILE A 560 6.92 -13.70 -13.12
CA ILE A 560 5.52 -13.39 -12.71
C ILE A 560 5.39 -12.00 -12.07
N LEU A 561 6.37 -11.58 -11.27
CA LEU A 561 6.46 -10.20 -10.78
C LEU A 561 7.07 -9.23 -11.82
N ASN A 562 7.53 -9.76 -12.95
CA ASN A 562 8.30 -9.04 -13.97
C ASN A 562 7.52 -8.76 -15.26
N SER A 563 6.19 -8.81 -15.18
CA SER A 563 5.30 -8.41 -16.27
C SER A 563 5.46 -6.92 -16.59
N THR A 564 5.45 -6.57 -17.88
CA THR A 564 5.54 -5.18 -18.39
C THR A 564 4.59 -4.24 -17.65
N PRO A 565 5.04 -3.00 -17.34
CA PRO A 565 4.37 -2.12 -16.42
C PRO A 565 2.98 -1.70 -16.91
N PHE A 566 2.14 -1.41 -15.93
CA PHE A 566 0.95 -0.61 -16.11
C PHE A 566 1.36 0.79 -16.59
N SER A 567 1.12 1.09 -17.88
CA SER A 567 1.46 2.37 -18.51
C SER A 567 0.30 2.96 -19.30
#